data_AF-A0A8H5X9Q4-F1
#
_entry.id   AF-A0A8H5X9Q4-F1
#
_cell.length_a   1.000
_cell.length_b   1.000
_cell.length_c   1.000
_cell.angle_alpha   90.00
_cell.angle_beta   90.00
_cell.angle_gamma   90.00
#
_symmetry.space_group_name_H-M   'P 1'
#
loop_
_entity.id
_entity.type
_entity.pdbx_description
1 polymer ?
#
loop_
_entity_poly.entity_id
_entity_poly.type
_entity_poly.pdbx_seq_one_letter_code
_entity_poly.pdbx_strand_id
1 'polypeptide(L)'
;GTDRRLTYSMLSQGEHLRTLFVPDAVSETVAPQSLFHYLSQRRRWGSNAYFNNYFYLAGEKMITITRIAASVEVIRLSLVYYRILNTALFIASCVRHVSAIKLVPMLVVGQLPSLWFFCSILLEPELRKRGHKLAIGYLINKCVSPVMSVIIFTKVATNLGSQVWGVSGVTASSGPVPPQVEITDEEAKLFEVEVDDLSAAEKGEAPLLLKSLLDDEAIAKPERCRLKDERGDVEC
;
A
#
# COMPACT_ATOMS: atom_id res chain seq x y z
N GLY A 1 -4.17 -0.16 1.58
CA GLY A 1 -4.01 -1.58 1.97
C GLY A 1 -5.30 -2.30 1.67
N THR A 2 -6.35 -1.91 2.38
CA THR A 2 -7.76 -2.14 2.02
C THR A 2 -8.06 -1.79 0.56
N ASP A 3 -7.53 -0.67 0.06
CA ASP A 3 -7.71 -0.26 -1.34
C ASP A 3 -7.29 -1.34 -2.35
N ARG A 4 -6.14 -2.00 -2.12
CA ARG A 4 -5.67 -3.10 -2.97
C ARG A 4 -6.55 -4.34 -2.85
N ARG A 5 -7.10 -4.59 -1.67
CA ARG A 5 -8.04 -5.70 -1.44
C ARG A 5 -9.36 -5.45 -2.15
N LEU A 6 -9.85 -4.22 -2.11
CA LEU A 6 -11.04 -3.79 -2.85
C LEU A 6 -10.83 -3.92 -4.36
N THR A 7 -9.69 -3.45 -4.89
CA THR A 7 -9.36 -3.61 -6.31
C THR A 7 -9.33 -5.09 -6.71
N TYR A 8 -8.75 -5.97 -5.87
CA TYR A 8 -8.79 -7.40 -6.09
C TYR A 8 -10.24 -7.93 -6.16
N SER A 9 -11.06 -7.59 -5.17
CA SER A 9 -12.47 -8.02 -5.10
C SER A 9 -13.30 -7.55 -6.29
N MET A 10 -12.98 -6.39 -6.86
CA MET A 10 -13.61 -5.91 -8.09
C MET A 10 -13.15 -6.74 -9.28
N LEU A 11 -11.83 -6.87 -9.48
CA LEU A 11 -11.28 -7.61 -10.61
C LEU A 11 -11.68 -9.10 -10.61
N SER A 12 -11.92 -9.70 -9.44
CA SER A 12 -12.27 -11.13 -9.34
C SER A 12 -13.70 -11.42 -9.79
N GLN A 13 -14.51 -10.40 -10.05
CA GLN A 13 -15.90 -10.60 -10.51
C GLN A 13 -15.95 -11.09 -11.96
N GLY A 14 -14.96 -10.72 -12.80
CA GLY A 14 -14.90 -11.17 -14.19
C GLY A 14 -13.64 -10.74 -14.93
N GLU A 15 -13.21 -11.57 -15.88
CA GLU A 15 -11.98 -11.36 -16.66
C GLU A 15 -12.02 -10.15 -17.61
N HIS A 16 -13.21 -9.63 -17.91
CA HIS A 16 -13.38 -8.43 -18.71
C HIS A 16 -13.02 -7.15 -17.95
N LEU A 17 -12.94 -7.20 -16.62
CA LEU A 17 -12.61 -6.06 -15.78
C LEU A 17 -11.12 -5.75 -15.84
N ARG A 18 -10.78 -4.47 -16.01
CA ARG A 18 -9.42 -3.99 -16.21
C ARG A 18 -9.19 -2.73 -15.39
N THR A 19 -7.95 -2.55 -14.94
CA THR A 19 -7.50 -1.28 -14.40
C THR A 19 -7.12 -0.34 -15.54
N LEU A 20 -7.66 0.86 -15.51
CA LEU A 20 -7.32 1.92 -16.47
C LEU A 20 -6.52 2.99 -15.75
N PHE A 21 -5.40 3.39 -16.35
CA PHE A 21 -4.66 4.55 -15.91
C PHE A 21 -5.30 5.79 -16.53
N VAL A 22 -5.73 6.75 -15.70
CA VAL A 22 -6.32 8.01 -16.12
C VAL A 22 -5.26 9.10 -15.97
N PRO A 23 -4.64 9.59 -17.06
CA PRO A 23 -3.51 10.52 -16.99
C PRO A 23 -3.86 11.85 -16.31
N ASP A 24 -5.09 12.32 -16.52
CA ASP A 24 -5.56 13.61 -16.00
C ASP A 24 -6.04 13.55 -14.54
N ALA A 25 -6.00 12.37 -13.92
CA ALA A 25 -6.35 12.20 -12.51
C ALA A 25 -5.21 12.72 -11.61
N VAL A 26 -5.25 14.01 -11.28
CA VAL A 26 -4.28 14.66 -10.39
C VAL A 26 -4.79 14.61 -8.94
N SER A 27 -3.95 14.11 -8.04
CA SER A 27 -4.20 14.15 -6.60
C SER A 27 -3.02 14.84 -5.91
N GLU A 28 -3.33 15.86 -5.10
CA GLU A 28 -2.35 16.50 -4.24
C GLU A 28 -2.32 15.79 -2.88
N THR A 29 -1.13 15.42 -2.42
CA THR A 29 -0.96 14.72 -1.15
C THR A 29 0.18 15.31 -0.35
N VAL A 30 0.07 15.25 0.97
CA VAL A 30 1.10 15.70 1.89
C VAL A 30 2.12 14.57 2.07
N ALA A 31 3.38 14.85 1.73
CA ALA A 31 4.46 13.90 1.95
C ALA A 31 4.70 13.66 3.45
N PRO A 32 5.25 12.50 3.85
CA PRO A 32 5.62 12.25 5.24
C PRO A 32 6.55 13.34 5.78
N GLN A 33 6.20 13.90 6.95
CA GLN A 33 6.91 15.02 7.56
C GLN A 33 8.14 14.59 8.38
N SER A 34 8.29 13.29 8.66
CA SER A 34 9.44 12.75 9.38
C SER A 34 9.88 11.40 8.82
N LEU A 35 11.15 11.04 9.06
CA LEU A 35 11.70 9.74 8.70
C LEU A 35 10.94 8.60 9.40
N PHE A 36 10.49 8.82 10.64
CA PHE A 36 9.70 7.84 11.37
C PHE A 36 8.33 7.60 10.72
N HIS A 37 7.62 8.67 10.31
CA HIS A 37 6.37 8.54 9.56
C HIS A 37 6.59 7.85 8.21
N TYR A 38 7.67 8.20 7.51
CA TYR A 38 8.04 7.56 6.24
C TYR A 38 8.28 6.05 6.41
N LEU A 39 9.08 5.65 7.40
CA LEU A 39 9.39 4.24 7.65
C LEU A 39 8.16 3.45 8.11
N SER A 40 7.34 4.03 8.98
CA SER A 40 6.06 3.44 9.41
C SER A 40 5.14 3.18 8.22
N GLN A 41 4.96 4.19 7.36
CA GLN A 41 4.13 4.09 6.15
C GLN A 41 4.67 3.05 5.18
N ARG A 42 5.98 3.04 4.91
CA ARG A 42 6.62 2.07 3.99
C ARG A 42 6.57 0.65 4.50
N ARG A 43 6.74 0.43 5.80
CA ARG A 43 6.56 -0.89 6.42
C ARG A 43 5.15 -1.42 6.18
N ARG A 44 4.14 -0.60 6.48
CA ARG A 44 2.73 -0.96 6.28
C ARG A 44 2.41 -1.24 4.81
N TRP A 45 2.89 -0.39 3.90
CA TRP A 45 2.66 -0.57 2.47
C TRP A 45 3.38 -1.78 1.91
N GLY A 46 4.62 -2.03 2.36
CA GLY A 46 5.43 -3.17 1.93
C GLY A 46 4.80 -4.51 2.33
N SER A 47 4.40 -4.66 3.60
CA SER A 47 3.74 -5.88 4.07
C SER A 47 2.42 -6.11 3.34
N ASN A 48 1.56 -5.09 3.26
CA ASN A 48 0.30 -5.18 2.53
C ASN A 48 0.51 -5.48 1.04
N ALA A 49 1.52 -4.88 0.41
CA ALA A 49 1.84 -5.14 -0.99
C ALA A 49 2.24 -6.59 -1.22
N TYR A 50 3.10 -7.12 -0.35
CA TYR A 50 3.58 -8.49 -0.45
C TYR A 50 2.43 -9.49 -0.39
N PHE A 51 1.62 -9.44 0.68
CA PHE A 51 0.51 -10.37 0.84
C PHE A 51 -0.61 -10.17 -0.18
N ASN A 52 -0.92 -8.93 -0.57
CA ASN A 52 -1.98 -8.70 -1.55
C ASN A 52 -1.63 -9.26 -2.93
N ASN A 53 -0.36 -9.26 -3.34
CA ASN A 53 0.04 -9.83 -4.62
C ASN A 53 -0.21 -11.35 -4.71
N TYR A 54 -0.22 -12.09 -3.60
CA TYR A 54 -0.62 -13.50 -3.62
C TYR A 54 -2.09 -13.69 -4.02
N PHE A 55 -2.97 -12.78 -3.61
CA PHE A 55 -4.37 -12.83 -4.03
C PHE A 55 -4.52 -12.50 -5.53
N TYR A 56 -3.74 -11.57 -6.07
CA TYR A 56 -3.71 -11.35 -7.52
C TYR A 56 -3.14 -12.56 -8.28
N LEU A 57 -2.15 -13.24 -7.71
CA LEU A 57 -1.52 -14.42 -8.32
C LEU A 57 -2.48 -15.62 -8.36
N ALA A 58 -3.18 -15.89 -7.27
CA ALA A 58 -4.03 -17.06 -7.06
C ALA A 58 -5.54 -16.78 -7.20
N GLY A 59 -5.91 -15.54 -7.47
CA GLY A 59 -7.30 -15.08 -7.51
C GLY A 59 -8.15 -15.76 -8.57
N GLU A 60 -9.45 -15.85 -8.32
CA GLU A 60 -10.41 -16.30 -9.32
C GLU A 60 -10.62 -15.24 -10.40
N LYS A 61 -10.84 -15.68 -11.65
CA LYS A 61 -11.15 -14.82 -12.81
C LYS A 61 -10.15 -13.67 -13.03
N MET A 62 -8.91 -13.83 -12.55
CA MET A 62 -7.81 -12.90 -12.82
C MET A 62 -7.21 -13.15 -14.19
N ILE A 63 -7.13 -12.11 -15.01
CA ILE A 63 -6.44 -12.13 -16.30
C ILE A 63 -4.95 -12.48 -16.15
N THR A 64 -4.40 -13.19 -17.14
CA THR A 64 -3.00 -13.68 -17.11
C THR A 64 -1.98 -12.56 -16.94
N ILE A 65 -2.20 -11.41 -17.58
CA ILE A 65 -1.29 -10.25 -17.48
C ILE A 65 -1.18 -9.76 -16.04
N THR A 66 -2.30 -9.67 -15.31
CA THR A 66 -2.31 -9.28 -13.90
C THR A 66 -1.58 -10.29 -13.03
N ARG A 67 -1.71 -11.59 -13.33
CA ARG A 67 -0.97 -12.64 -12.60
C ARG A 67 0.53 -12.53 -12.84
N ILE A 68 0.97 -12.25 -14.07
CA ILE A 68 2.39 -12.03 -14.39
C ILE A 68 2.91 -10.79 -13.66
N ALA A 69 2.17 -9.67 -13.69
CA ALA A 69 2.56 -8.48 -12.95
C ALA A 69 2.67 -8.74 -11.44
N ALA A 70 1.71 -9.46 -10.87
CA ALA A 70 1.73 -9.87 -9.47
C ALA A 70 2.90 -10.82 -9.15
N SER A 71 3.21 -11.78 -10.03
CA SER A 71 4.33 -12.72 -9.84
C SER A 71 5.67 -12.00 -9.85
N VAL A 72 5.86 -11.05 -10.77
CA VAL A 72 7.06 -10.19 -10.83
C VAL A 72 7.20 -9.42 -9.51
N GLU A 73 6.11 -8.86 -8.99
CA GLU A 73 6.14 -8.13 -7.71
C GLU A 73 6.45 -9.04 -6.51
N VAL A 74 5.88 -10.24 -6.43
CA VAL A 74 6.20 -11.21 -5.37
C VAL A 74 7.68 -11.58 -5.44
N ILE A 75 8.17 -12.00 -6.61
CA ILE A 75 9.58 -12.37 -6.82
C ILE A 75 10.49 -11.20 -6.44
N ARG A 76 10.16 -9.98 -6.88
CA ARG A 76 10.91 -8.76 -6.59
C ARG A 76 11.01 -8.51 -5.08
N LEU A 77 9.93 -8.72 -4.33
CA LEU A 77 9.89 -8.50 -2.89
C LEU A 77 10.57 -9.66 -2.12
N SER A 78 10.44 -10.91 -2.56
CA SER A 78 11.09 -12.07 -1.94
C SER A 78 12.62 -12.04 -2.12
N LEU A 79 13.12 -11.55 -3.26
CA LEU A 79 14.55 -11.55 -3.60
C LEU A 79 15.31 -10.28 -3.17
N VAL A 80 14.80 -9.52 -2.20
CA VAL A 80 15.47 -8.28 -1.74
C VAL A 80 16.86 -8.55 -1.18
N TYR A 81 17.02 -9.53 -0.29
CA TYR A 81 18.34 -9.88 0.28
C TYR A 81 19.31 -10.42 -0.78
N TYR A 82 18.79 -11.26 -1.70
CA TYR A 82 19.58 -11.76 -2.82
C TYR A 82 20.10 -10.64 -3.72
N ARG A 83 19.26 -9.63 -4.02
CA ARG A 83 19.67 -8.45 -4.79
C ARG A 83 20.71 -7.60 -4.07
N ILE A 84 20.61 -7.42 -2.75
CA ILE A 84 21.61 -6.69 -1.96
C ILE A 84 22.95 -7.41 -2.03
N LEU A 85 22.97 -8.73 -1.79
CA LEU A 85 24.18 -9.54 -1.86
C LEU A 85 24.79 -9.51 -3.26
N ASN A 86 24.00 -9.70 -4.31
CA ASN A 86 24.48 -9.61 -5.70
C ASN A 86 25.04 -8.24 -6.03
N THR A 87 24.44 -7.16 -5.53
CA THR A 87 24.96 -5.81 -5.73
C THR A 87 26.32 -5.63 -5.04
N ALA A 88 26.45 -6.12 -3.80
CA ALA A 88 27.72 -6.09 -3.08
C ALA A 88 28.81 -6.92 -3.79
N LEU A 89 28.48 -8.14 -4.25
CA LEU A 89 29.39 -9.00 -5.01
C LEU A 89 29.77 -8.39 -6.36
N PHE A 90 28.83 -7.72 -7.03
CA PHE A 90 29.09 -7.00 -8.28
C PHE A 90 30.06 -5.85 -8.05
N ILE A 91 29.85 -5.02 -7.03
CA ILE A 91 30.76 -3.92 -6.66
C ILE A 91 32.15 -4.49 -6.33
N ALA A 92 32.22 -5.53 -5.50
CA ALA A 92 33.49 -6.18 -5.15
C ALA A 92 34.22 -6.74 -6.38
N SER A 93 33.47 -7.31 -7.33
CA SER A 93 34.02 -7.80 -8.60
C SER A 93 34.52 -6.67 -9.50
N CYS A 94 33.79 -5.54 -9.54
CA CYS A 94 34.19 -4.35 -10.30
C CYS A 94 35.53 -3.79 -9.83
N VAL A 95 35.79 -3.80 -8.53
CA VAL A 95 37.07 -3.31 -7.95
C VAL A 95 38.24 -4.24 -8.27
N ARG A 96 38.01 -5.56 -8.38
CA ARG A 96 39.10 -6.54 -8.49
C ARG A 96 39.44 -7.00 -9.90
N HIS A 97 38.45 -7.20 -10.78
CA HIS A 97 38.66 -8.06 -11.97
C HIS A 97 37.97 -7.62 -13.27
N VAL A 98 37.24 -6.50 -13.32
CA VAL A 98 36.37 -6.20 -14.47
C VAL A 98 36.89 -5.03 -15.31
N SER A 99 37.08 -5.29 -16.61
CA SER A 99 37.30 -4.24 -17.63
C SER A 99 35.99 -3.49 -17.89
N ALA A 100 36.04 -2.15 -17.83
CA ALA A 100 34.89 -1.26 -17.96
C ALA A 100 34.06 -1.49 -19.23
N ILE A 101 34.69 -1.94 -20.33
CA ILE A 101 34.02 -2.21 -21.61
C ILE A 101 32.98 -3.34 -21.49
N LYS A 102 33.25 -4.36 -20.66
CA LYS A 102 32.31 -5.48 -20.46
C LYS A 102 31.06 -5.08 -19.68
N LEU A 103 31.09 -3.95 -18.97
CA LEU A 103 29.97 -3.43 -18.19
C LEU A 103 29.03 -2.56 -19.03
N VAL A 104 29.47 -2.06 -20.19
CA VAL A 104 28.70 -1.11 -21.00
C VAL A 104 27.30 -1.64 -21.35
N PRO A 105 27.11 -2.86 -21.88
CA PRO A 105 25.77 -3.35 -22.23
C PRO A 105 24.84 -3.42 -21.01
N MET A 106 25.36 -3.87 -19.88
CA MET A 106 24.61 -3.95 -18.62
C MET A 106 24.21 -2.55 -18.12
N LEU A 107 25.11 -1.57 -18.22
CA LEU A 107 24.83 -0.18 -17.84
C LEU A 107 23.76 0.44 -18.73
N VAL A 108 23.82 0.22 -20.05
CA VAL A 108 22.84 0.73 -21.01
C VAL A 108 21.45 0.18 -20.69
N VAL A 109 21.31 -1.13 -20.55
CA VAL A 109 20.03 -1.76 -20.20
C VAL A 109 19.53 -1.28 -18.84
N GLY A 110 20.43 -1.17 -17.85
CA GLY A 110 20.08 -0.69 -16.51
C GLY A 110 19.62 0.76 -16.45
N GLN A 111 20.02 1.62 -17.40
CA GLN A 111 19.56 3.00 -17.45
C GLN A 111 18.23 3.20 -18.19
N LEU A 112 17.68 2.18 -18.88
CA LEU A 112 16.43 2.32 -19.63
C LEU A 112 15.26 2.90 -18.80
N PRO A 113 15.01 2.48 -17.54
CA PRO A 113 13.95 3.09 -16.74
C PRO A 113 14.23 4.56 -16.39
N SER A 114 15.51 4.93 -16.23
CA SER A 114 15.89 6.32 -15.98
C SER A 114 15.70 7.17 -17.24
N LEU A 115 16.07 6.64 -18.41
CA LEU A 115 15.84 7.31 -19.69
C LEU A 115 14.34 7.53 -19.89
N TRP A 116 13.51 6.52 -19.67
CA TRP A 116 12.06 6.63 -19.77
C TRP A 116 11.50 7.71 -18.83
N PHE A 117 11.96 7.76 -17.58
CA PHE A 117 11.56 8.80 -16.63
C PHE A 117 11.85 10.22 -17.15
N PHE A 118 13.05 10.45 -17.71
CA PHE A 118 13.38 11.75 -18.30
C PHE A 118 12.55 12.04 -19.55
N CYS A 119 12.29 11.04 -20.41
CA CYS A 119 11.37 11.18 -21.52
C CYS A 119 9.97 11.59 -21.05
N SER A 120 9.43 10.96 -19.99
CA SER A 120 8.11 11.33 -19.43
C SER A 120 8.06 12.77 -18.93
N ILE A 121 9.12 13.27 -18.27
CA ILE A 121 9.19 14.68 -17.84
C ILE A 121 9.19 15.64 -19.04
N LEU A 122 9.85 15.25 -20.14
CA LEU A 122 9.90 16.06 -21.35
C LEU A 122 8.58 16.04 -22.11
N LEU A 123 7.87 14.91 -22.15
CA LEU A 123 6.62 14.77 -22.88
C LEU A 123 5.45 15.44 -22.15
N GLU A 124 5.36 15.29 -20.82
CA GLU A 124 4.22 15.77 -20.05
C GLU A 124 4.39 17.23 -19.57
N PRO A 125 3.50 18.16 -19.97
CA PRO A 125 3.63 19.57 -19.63
C PRO A 125 3.54 19.82 -18.12
N GLU A 126 2.71 19.06 -17.40
CA GLU A 126 2.54 19.18 -15.95
C GLU A 126 3.79 18.74 -15.18
N LEU A 127 4.47 17.68 -15.63
CA LEU A 127 5.73 17.23 -15.04
C LEU A 127 6.85 18.24 -15.31
N ARG A 128 6.86 18.85 -16.50
CA ARG A 128 7.87 19.84 -16.90
C ARG A 128 7.88 21.07 -15.98
N LYS A 129 6.70 21.57 -15.58
CA LYS A 129 6.56 22.69 -14.62
C LYS A 129 7.31 22.43 -13.31
N ARG A 130 7.31 21.16 -12.85
CA ARG A 130 7.98 20.72 -11.62
C ARG A 130 9.28 19.94 -11.89
N GLY A 131 9.81 19.99 -13.12
CA GLY A 131 10.92 19.16 -13.57
C GLY A 131 12.20 19.31 -12.75
N HIS A 132 12.51 20.52 -12.28
CA HIS A 132 13.65 20.77 -11.39
C HIS A 132 13.54 20.00 -10.06
N LYS A 133 12.35 19.97 -9.44
CA LYS A 133 12.11 19.19 -8.21
C LYS A 133 12.24 17.69 -8.47
N LEU A 134 11.75 17.23 -9.63
CA LEU A 134 11.85 15.82 -10.04
C LEU A 134 13.30 15.41 -10.31
N ALA A 135 14.12 16.27 -10.93
CA ALA A 135 15.53 16.02 -11.17
C ALA A 135 16.34 15.95 -9.86
N ILE A 136 16.11 16.90 -8.94
CA ILE A 136 16.72 16.86 -7.60
C ILE A 136 16.28 15.59 -6.85
N GLY A 137 14.98 15.29 -6.88
CA GLY A 137 14.43 14.07 -6.28
C GLY A 137 15.03 12.79 -6.85
N TYR A 138 15.30 12.75 -8.16
CA TYR A 138 15.96 11.63 -8.83
C TYR A 138 17.36 11.39 -8.27
N LEU A 139 18.18 12.45 -8.13
CA LEU A 139 19.54 12.35 -7.59
C LEU A 139 19.53 11.89 -6.12
N ILE A 140 18.70 12.51 -5.29
CA ILE A 140 18.56 12.12 -3.88
C ILE A 140 18.13 10.66 -3.77
N ASN A 141 17.13 10.25 -4.57
CA ASN A 141 16.65 8.86 -4.55
C ASN A 141 17.73 7.87 -4.98
N LYS A 142 18.58 8.19 -5.96
CA LYS A 142 19.68 7.31 -6.40
C LYS A 142 20.68 7.02 -5.27
N CYS A 143 20.97 8.02 -4.44
CA CYS A 143 21.90 7.90 -3.32
C CYS A 143 21.26 7.24 -2.09
N VAL A 144 20.01 7.60 -1.77
CA VAL A 144 19.34 7.21 -0.52
C VAL A 144 18.62 5.86 -0.65
N SER A 145 18.11 5.51 -1.83
CA SER A 145 17.29 4.31 -2.05
C SER A 145 17.98 2.99 -1.66
N PRO A 146 19.28 2.75 -1.93
CA PRO A 146 19.93 1.51 -1.52
C PRO A 146 19.90 1.30 -0.01
N VAL A 147 20.25 2.32 0.77
CA VAL A 147 20.25 2.28 2.24
C VAL A 147 18.82 2.13 2.76
N MET A 148 17.89 2.93 2.25
CA MET A 148 16.49 2.89 2.68
C MET A 148 15.80 1.57 2.35
N SER A 149 16.15 0.93 1.23
CA SER A 149 15.58 -0.36 0.86
C SER A 149 15.96 -1.45 1.85
N VAL A 150 17.21 -1.46 2.34
CA VAL A 150 17.65 -2.37 3.40
C VAL A 150 16.84 -2.14 4.67
N ILE A 151 16.79 -0.88 5.15
CA ILE A 151 16.10 -0.52 6.40
C ILE A 151 14.60 -0.88 6.34
N ILE A 152 13.92 -0.47 5.26
CA ILE A 152 12.48 -0.75 5.08
C ILE A 152 12.24 -2.24 5.04
N PHE A 153 13.04 -2.99 4.27
CA PHE A 153 12.80 -4.42 4.12
C PHE A 153 13.10 -5.19 5.41
N THR A 154 14.16 -4.85 6.14
CA THR A 154 14.41 -5.39 7.47
C THR A 154 13.22 -5.11 8.39
N LYS A 155 12.70 -3.88 8.41
CA LYS A 155 11.51 -3.52 9.21
C LYS A 155 10.26 -4.28 8.78
N VAL A 156 10.08 -4.56 7.49
CA VAL A 156 8.98 -5.40 7.00
C VAL A 156 9.16 -6.84 7.47
N ALA A 157 10.34 -7.43 7.25
CA ALA A 157 10.66 -8.80 7.59
C ALA A 157 10.53 -9.08 9.10
N THR A 158 11.04 -8.20 9.96
CA THR A 158 10.95 -8.35 11.42
C THR A 158 9.55 -8.11 11.97
N ASN A 159 8.61 -7.62 11.16
CA ASN A 159 7.22 -7.33 11.55
C ASN A 159 6.21 -8.05 10.64
N LEU A 160 6.64 -9.12 9.95
CA LEU A 160 5.70 -9.96 9.20
C LEU A 160 4.67 -10.55 10.17
N GLY A 161 3.39 -10.49 9.80
CA GLY A 161 2.28 -10.93 10.66
C GLY A 161 1.80 -9.92 11.70
N SER A 162 2.54 -8.83 11.95
CA SER A 162 2.05 -7.75 12.81
C SER A 162 0.91 -6.98 12.11
N GLN A 163 -0.28 -7.03 12.69
CA GLN A 163 -1.45 -6.26 12.22
C GLN A 163 -1.44 -4.80 12.71
N VAL A 164 -0.39 -4.39 13.42
CA VAL A 164 -0.30 -3.02 13.97
C VAL A 164 -0.05 -2.04 12.82
N TRP A 165 -1.03 -1.19 12.58
CA TRP A 165 -1.02 -0.16 11.51
C TRP A 165 0.10 0.88 11.70
N GLY A 166 0.67 0.98 12.90
CA GLY A 166 1.72 1.93 13.25
C GLY A 166 1.21 3.37 13.24
N VAL A 167 2.12 4.33 13.42
CA VAL A 167 1.75 5.75 13.45
C VAL A 167 1.29 6.18 12.07
N SER A 168 -0.02 6.46 11.97
CA SER A 168 -0.69 7.07 10.83
C SER A 168 -1.06 8.49 11.22
N GLY A 169 -0.09 9.41 11.11
CA GLY A 169 -0.23 10.78 11.61
C GLY A 169 -0.01 11.81 10.51
N VAL A 170 -1.05 12.03 9.70
CA VAL A 170 -1.67 13.36 9.55
C VAL A 170 -3.16 13.06 9.53
N THR A 171 -3.76 12.89 10.71
CA THR A 171 -5.20 13.00 10.83
C THR A 171 -5.57 14.41 10.39
N ALA A 172 -6.44 14.51 9.38
CA ALA A 172 -7.11 15.75 9.00
C ALA A 172 -8.10 16.15 10.10
N SER A 173 -7.58 16.48 11.28
CA SER A 173 -8.31 17.18 12.33
C SER A 173 -7.31 17.92 13.20
N SER A 174 -6.81 19.04 12.69
CA SER A 174 -6.38 20.15 13.54
C SER A 174 -7.65 20.92 13.97
N GLY A 175 -8.57 20.21 14.64
CA GLY A 175 -9.62 20.82 15.44
C GLY A 175 -9.09 21.03 16.87
N PRO A 176 -9.49 22.10 17.58
CA PRO A 176 -9.02 22.38 18.91
C PRO A 176 -9.34 21.21 19.86
N VAL A 177 -8.35 20.85 20.68
CA VAL A 177 -8.46 19.83 21.74
C VAL A 177 -9.55 20.28 22.72
N PRO A 178 -10.63 19.50 22.94
CA PRO A 178 -11.58 19.82 24.01
C PRO A 178 -10.88 19.64 25.37
N PRO A 179 -11.22 20.48 26.37
CA PRO A 179 -10.54 20.49 27.66
C PRO A 179 -10.61 19.11 28.33
N GLN A 180 -9.49 18.65 28.88
CA GLN A 180 -9.42 17.43 29.66
C GLN A 180 -10.27 17.58 30.92
N VAL A 181 -11.34 16.79 31.01
CA VAL A 181 -12.07 16.60 32.27
C VAL A 181 -11.23 15.64 33.12
N GLU A 182 -10.86 16.08 34.32
CA GLU A 182 -10.21 15.24 35.33
C GLU A 182 -11.13 14.06 35.67
N ILE A 183 -10.68 12.86 35.35
CA ILE A 183 -11.37 11.61 35.69
C ILE A 183 -11.03 11.26 37.14
N THR A 184 -12.04 11.18 38.00
CA THR A 184 -11.91 10.75 39.40
C THR A 184 -11.65 9.25 39.53
N ASP A 185 -10.95 8.86 40.61
CA ASP A 185 -10.46 7.50 40.91
C ASP A 185 -11.51 6.36 40.86
N GLU A 186 -12.81 6.68 40.86
CA GLU A 186 -13.88 5.68 40.73
C GLU A 186 -14.09 5.18 39.29
N GLU A 187 -13.86 6.01 38.27
CA GLU A 187 -13.97 5.59 36.86
C GLU A 187 -12.75 4.75 36.42
N ALA A 188 -11.59 4.94 37.07
CA ALA A 188 -10.40 4.11 36.83
C ALA A 188 -10.59 2.64 37.26
N LYS A 189 -11.38 2.40 38.32
CA LYS A 189 -11.70 1.05 38.79
C LYS A 189 -12.69 0.32 37.88
N LEU A 190 -13.58 1.05 37.20
CA LEU A 190 -14.48 0.45 36.21
C LEU A 190 -13.69 -0.03 34.98
N PHE A 191 -12.62 0.69 34.63
CA PHE A 191 -11.76 0.36 33.49
C PHE A 191 -10.84 -0.85 33.75
N GLU A 192 -10.39 -1.09 34.99
CA GLU A 192 -9.59 -2.29 35.32
C GLU A 192 -10.40 -3.59 35.23
N VAL A 193 -11.72 -3.54 35.47
CA VAL A 193 -12.59 -4.73 35.35
C VAL A 193 -12.83 -5.09 33.87
N GLU A 194 -12.82 -4.11 32.97
CA GLU A 194 -13.07 -4.33 31.52
C GLU A 194 -11.86 -4.92 30.77
N VAL A 195 -10.65 -4.85 31.36
CA VAL A 195 -9.41 -5.31 30.71
C VAL A 195 -9.25 -6.83 30.78
N ASP A 196 -9.89 -7.51 31.73
CA ASP A 196 -9.81 -8.97 31.88
C ASP A 196 -10.72 -9.71 30.86
N ASP A 197 -11.74 -9.04 30.32
CA ASP A 197 -12.64 -9.59 29.29
C ASP A 197 -12.07 -9.51 27.85
N LEU A 198 -10.94 -8.83 27.65
CA LEU A 198 -10.22 -8.82 26.37
C LEU A 198 -9.59 -10.18 26.02
N SER A 199 -9.51 -11.11 26.98
CA SER A 199 -9.11 -12.51 26.77
C SER A 199 -10.16 -13.33 25.98
N ALA A 200 -11.43 -12.90 25.95
CA ALA A 200 -12.49 -13.63 25.26
C ALA A 200 -12.45 -13.46 23.73
N ALA A 201 -11.80 -12.41 23.22
CA ALA A 201 -11.63 -12.19 21.78
C ALA A 201 -10.72 -13.24 21.09
N GLU A 202 -9.93 -13.99 21.87
CA GLU A 202 -9.11 -15.12 21.39
C GLU A 202 -9.85 -16.45 21.26
N LYS A 203 -11.11 -16.57 21.75
CA LYS A 203 -11.88 -17.82 21.72
C LYS A 203 -13.06 -17.88 20.74
N GLY A 204 -13.29 -16.82 19.96
CA GLY A 204 -14.27 -16.87 18.86
C GLY A 204 -15.74 -16.99 19.32
N GLU A 205 -16.05 -16.54 20.53
CA GLU A 205 -17.44 -16.40 20.99
C GLU A 205 -17.86 -14.93 20.84
N ALA A 206 -18.94 -14.69 20.11
CA ALA A 206 -19.48 -13.34 19.91
C ALA A 206 -20.01 -12.77 21.25
N PRO A 207 -19.80 -11.48 21.55
CA PRO A 207 -20.30 -10.88 22.79
C PRO A 207 -21.83 -10.96 22.86
N LEU A 208 -22.34 -11.42 24.01
CA LEU A 208 -23.76 -11.56 24.32
C LEU A 208 -24.59 -10.27 24.11
N LEU A 209 -23.94 -9.11 24.10
CA LEU A 209 -24.54 -7.80 23.84
C LEU A 209 -25.04 -7.63 22.39
N LEU A 210 -24.42 -8.32 21.42
CA LEU A 210 -24.89 -8.28 20.02
C LEU A 210 -26.14 -9.18 19.83
N LYS A 211 -26.30 -10.21 20.67
CA LYS A 211 -27.44 -11.13 20.61
C LYS A 211 -28.71 -10.46 21.16
N SER A 212 -28.60 -9.74 22.27
CA SER A 212 -29.74 -8.99 22.83
C SER A 212 -30.20 -7.85 21.91
N LEU A 213 -29.28 -7.22 21.17
CA LEU A 213 -29.64 -6.18 20.18
C LEU A 213 -30.24 -6.75 18.89
N LEU A 214 -29.98 -8.02 18.58
CA LEU A 214 -30.56 -8.71 17.40
C LEU A 214 -31.90 -9.39 17.71
N ASP A 215 -32.18 -9.68 18.97
CA ASP A 215 -33.43 -10.35 19.39
C ASP A 215 -34.61 -9.37 19.60
N ASP A 216 -34.37 -8.06 19.73
CA ASP A 216 -35.40 -7.05 20.02
C ASP A 216 -35.95 -6.27 18.79
N GLU A 217 -35.43 -6.47 17.58
CA GLU A 217 -35.99 -5.87 16.34
C GLU A 217 -36.62 -6.93 15.42
N ALA A 218 -37.79 -7.41 15.84
CA ALA A 218 -38.75 -7.99 14.92
C ALA A 218 -39.44 -6.85 14.12
N ILE A 219 -39.39 -6.98 12.78
CA ILE A 219 -40.25 -6.34 11.76
C ILE A 219 -39.67 -5.08 11.07
N ALA A 220 -38.98 -5.28 9.94
CA ALA A 220 -39.47 -4.90 8.60
C ALA A 220 -38.50 -5.41 7.51
N LYS A 221 -38.98 -6.26 6.61
CA LYS A 221 -38.23 -6.70 5.42
C LYS A 221 -37.88 -5.48 4.55
N PRO A 222 -36.62 -5.28 4.12
CA PRO A 222 -36.33 -4.29 3.10
C PRO A 222 -36.81 -4.80 1.73
N GLU A 223 -37.78 -4.10 1.15
CA GLU A 223 -38.20 -4.26 -0.24
C GLU A 223 -37.00 -4.07 -1.18
N ARG A 224 -36.86 -4.98 -2.16
CA ARG A 224 -35.89 -4.84 -3.26
C ARG A 224 -36.17 -3.54 -4.02
N CYS A 225 -35.30 -2.55 -3.88
CA CYS A 225 -35.22 -1.45 -4.84
C CYS A 225 -34.78 -2.02 -6.21
N ARG A 226 -35.74 -2.21 -7.12
CA ARG A 226 -35.49 -2.33 -8.56
C ARG A 226 -35.00 -0.98 -9.05
N LEU A 227 -33.77 -0.92 -9.58
CA LEU A 227 -33.33 0.14 -10.46
C LEU A 227 -34.30 0.20 -11.65
N LYS A 228 -35.02 1.31 -11.81
CA LYS A 228 -35.79 1.61 -13.01
C LYS A 228 -34.81 1.89 -14.14
N ASP A 229 -34.92 1.10 -15.20
CA ASP A 229 -34.24 1.29 -16.47
C ASP A 229 -34.93 2.48 -17.19
N GLU A 230 -34.33 3.66 -17.13
CA GLU A 230 -34.76 4.80 -17.96
C GLU A 230 -34.12 4.66 -19.35
N ARG A 231 -34.71 3.80 -20.19
CA ARG A 231 -34.60 4.01 -21.64
C ARG A 231 -35.68 5.01 -22.03
N GLY A 232 -35.26 6.24 -22.27
CA GLY A 232 -36.08 7.21 -23.00
C GLY A 232 -36.23 6.73 -24.44
N ASP A 233 -37.47 6.45 -24.83
CA ASP A 233 -37.86 6.28 -26.22
C ASP A 233 -37.59 7.58 -26.99
N VAL A 234 -36.80 7.48 -28.05
CA VAL A 234 -36.68 8.53 -29.08
C VAL A 234 -37.69 8.17 -30.16
N GLU A 235 -38.80 8.90 -30.21
CA GLU A 235 -39.74 8.85 -31.33
C GLU A 235 -39.08 9.40 -32.61
N CYS A 236 -39.20 8.63 -33.69
CA CYS A 236 -39.16 9.09 -35.08
C CYS A 236 -40.50 8.71 -35.74
#